data_AF-A0A1H1AVB0-F1
#
_entry.id   AF-A0A1H1AVB0-F1
#
_cell.length_a   1.000
_cell.length_b   1.000
_cell.length_c   1.000
_cell.angle_alpha   90.00
_cell.angle_beta   90.00
_cell.angle_gamma   90.00
#
_symmetry.space_group_name_H-M   'P 1'
#
loop_
_entity.id
_entity.type
_entity.pdbx_description
1 polymer ?
#
loop_
_entity_poly.entity_id
_entity_poly.type
_entity_poly.pdbx_seq_one_letter_code
_entity_poly.pdbx_strand_id
1 'polypeptide(L)'
;MPEKQSNKTAYLFVIQDLRTERGGRVSRVTTKAEYQGMALASVGDTVTYDDGSEATIIDGAGFAASWDGKPYALVGSRLSNGDTITETLQDGCGITVRSGKPVPGLFGPAYVSFSSGSAC
;
A
#
# COMPACT_ATOMS: atom_id res chain seq x y z
N MET A 1 6.88 7.21 37.56
CA MET A 1 6.48 6.27 36.50
C MET A 1 6.79 6.96 35.18
N PRO A 2 7.70 6.48 34.31
CA PRO A 2 7.91 7.16 33.04
C PRO A 2 6.81 6.75 32.07
N GLU A 3 6.12 7.74 31.51
CA GLU A 3 5.16 7.56 30.42
C GLU A 3 5.86 6.88 29.24
N LYS A 4 5.32 5.73 28.80
CA LYS A 4 5.77 5.07 27.57
C LYS A 4 5.58 6.05 26.41
N GLN A 5 6.67 6.62 25.94
CA GLN A 5 6.70 7.40 24.71
C GLN A 5 6.26 6.49 23.57
N SER A 6 4.98 6.60 23.19
CA SER A 6 4.40 5.80 22.11
C SER A 6 5.02 6.25 20.80
N ASN A 7 6.07 5.57 20.34
CA ASN A 7 6.56 5.77 18.98
C ASN A 7 5.43 5.42 18.00
N LYS A 8 5.26 6.24 16.97
CA LYS A 8 4.27 6.06 15.91
C LYS A 8 5.01 6.14 14.59
N THR A 9 4.73 5.20 13.69
CA THR A 9 5.26 5.19 12.33
C THR A 9 4.11 5.48 11.37
N ALA A 10 4.28 6.47 10.50
CA ALA A 10 3.32 6.77 9.44
C ALA A 10 3.75 6.05 8.16
N TYR A 11 2.79 5.45 7.46
CA TYR A 11 2.98 4.87 6.13
C TYR A 11 2.00 5.52 5.19
N LEU A 12 2.50 6.17 4.16
CA LEU A 12 1.68 6.88 3.17
C LEU A 12 1.11 5.89 2.15
N PHE A 13 -0.10 6.16 1.70
CA PHE A 13 -0.69 5.43 0.58
C PHE A 13 0.02 5.76 -0.73
N VAL A 14 0.04 4.77 -1.61
CA VAL A 14 0.49 4.95 -2.98
C VAL A 14 -0.69 5.45 -3.81
N ILE A 15 -0.46 6.50 -4.57
CA ILE A 15 -1.38 6.93 -5.63
C ILE A 15 -0.85 6.50 -7.00
N GLN A 16 -1.71 6.57 -8.00
CA GLN A 16 -1.29 6.42 -9.40
C GLN A 16 -0.12 7.36 -9.73
N ASP A 17 0.74 6.92 -10.65
CA ASP A 17 1.87 7.67 -11.21
C ASP A 17 3.11 7.82 -10.30
N LEU A 18 3.08 7.37 -9.05
CA LEU A 18 4.27 7.30 -8.20
C LEU A 18 5.29 6.26 -8.71
N ARG A 19 6.55 6.51 -8.36
CA ARG A 19 7.69 5.73 -8.82
C ARG A 19 8.27 4.78 -7.78
N THR A 20 8.89 3.74 -8.31
CA THR A 20 9.69 2.77 -7.59
C THR A 20 11.17 3.13 -7.56
N GLU A 21 11.94 2.42 -6.75
CA GLU A 21 13.39 2.55 -6.67
C GLU A 21 14.07 2.30 -8.03
N ARG A 22 13.60 1.33 -8.82
CA ARG A 22 14.16 1.04 -10.15
C ARG A 22 13.51 1.83 -11.28
N GLY A 23 12.71 2.86 -10.96
CA GLY A 23 12.13 3.79 -11.93
C GLY A 23 10.82 3.32 -12.58
N GLY A 24 10.22 2.23 -12.11
CA GLY A 24 8.88 1.82 -12.52
C GLY A 24 7.82 2.81 -12.05
N ARG A 25 6.70 2.90 -12.76
CA ARG A 25 5.59 3.83 -12.49
C ARG A 25 4.30 3.05 -12.26
N VAL A 26 3.57 3.38 -11.20
CA VAL A 26 2.23 2.83 -10.97
C VAL A 26 1.31 3.27 -12.10
N SER A 27 0.91 2.33 -12.95
CA SER A 27 0.29 2.62 -14.26
C SER A 27 -1.19 2.24 -14.32
N ARG A 28 -1.60 1.18 -13.60
CA ARG A 28 -3.00 0.73 -13.56
C ARG A 28 -3.47 0.53 -12.13
N VAL A 29 -4.40 1.38 -11.71
CA VAL A 29 -5.05 1.32 -10.40
C VAL A 29 -6.49 0.83 -10.57
N THR A 30 -6.90 -0.15 -9.75
CA THR A 30 -8.24 -0.77 -9.85
C THR A 30 -9.25 -0.27 -8.83
N THR A 31 -8.82 0.54 -7.86
CA THR A 31 -9.73 1.09 -6.84
C THR A 31 -10.49 2.29 -7.38
N LYS A 32 -11.66 2.58 -6.77
CA LYS A 32 -12.40 3.84 -6.99
C LYS A 32 -12.13 4.87 -5.88
N ALA A 33 -11.19 4.57 -4.98
CA ALA A 33 -10.85 5.43 -3.88
C ALA A 33 -9.78 6.42 -4.36
N GLU A 34 -9.97 7.70 -4.04
CA GLU A 34 -9.13 8.77 -4.53
C GLU A 34 -8.66 9.68 -3.39
N TYR A 35 -7.47 10.23 -3.54
CA TYR A 35 -6.94 11.31 -2.73
C TYR A 35 -6.60 12.49 -3.62
N GLN A 36 -7.24 13.65 -3.38
CA GLN A 36 -7.09 14.85 -4.22
C GLN A 36 -7.34 14.59 -5.72
N GLY A 37 -8.30 13.71 -6.04
CA GLY A 37 -8.64 13.33 -7.41
C GLY A 37 -7.68 12.33 -8.07
N MET A 38 -6.73 11.77 -7.32
CA MET A 38 -5.80 10.73 -7.79
C MET A 38 -6.14 9.38 -7.15
N ALA A 39 -6.28 8.34 -7.97
CA ALA A 39 -6.67 7.01 -7.50
C ALA A 39 -5.60 6.36 -6.60
N LEU A 40 -6.04 5.70 -5.53
CA LEU A 40 -5.18 4.99 -4.59
C LEU A 40 -4.89 3.57 -5.09
N ALA A 41 -3.62 3.21 -5.16
CA ALA A 41 -3.19 1.88 -5.56
C ALA A 41 -3.47 0.83 -4.47
N SER A 42 -3.69 -0.40 -4.89
CA SER A 42 -3.96 -1.56 -4.05
C SER A 42 -3.15 -2.78 -4.47
N VAL A 43 -3.08 -3.79 -3.60
CA VAL A 43 -2.46 -5.08 -3.93
C VAL A 43 -3.12 -5.67 -5.17
N GLY A 44 -2.31 -6.07 -6.16
CA GLY A 44 -2.76 -6.56 -7.45
C GLY A 44 -2.73 -5.51 -8.58
N ASP A 45 -2.50 -4.24 -8.27
CA ASP A 45 -2.32 -3.17 -9.27
C ASP A 45 -0.96 -3.26 -9.97
N THR A 46 -0.85 -2.64 -11.15
CA THR A 46 0.29 -2.79 -12.06
C THR A 46 1.25 -1.60 -12.00
N VAL A 47 2.54 -1.91 -12.05
CA VAL A 47 3.65 -0.99 -12.26
C VAL A 47 4.30 -1.30 -13.60
N THR A 48 4.50 -0.29 -14.44
CA THR A 48 5.14 -0.42 -15.76
C THR A 48 6.49 0.31 -15.76
N TYR A 49 7.47 -0.25 -16.45
CA TYR A 49 8.82 0.31 -16.59
C TYR A 49 9.05 0.82 -18.02
N ASP A 50 10.08 1.65 -18.22
CA ASP A 50 10.40 2.24 -19.53
C ASP A 50 10.77 1.20 -20.60
N ASP A 51 11.26 0.03 -20.18
CA ASP A 51 11.53 -1.11 -21.07
C ASP A 51 10.27 -1.90 -21.47
N GLY A 52 9.10 -1.47 -20.99
CA GLY A 52 7.80 -2.10 -21.23
C GLY A 52 7.51 -3.31 -20.33
N SER A 53 8.43 -3.67 -19.43
CA SER A 53 8.16 -4.71 -18.43
C SER A 53 7.12 -4.24 -17.41
N GLU A 54 6.46 -5.20 -16.78
CA GLU A 54 5.45 -4.94 -15.76
C GLU A 54 5.73 -5.74 -14.50
N ALA A 55 5.33 -5.19 -13.37
CA ALA A 55 5.31 -5.87 -12.08
C ALA A 55 4.00 -5.58 -11.35
N THR A 56 3.65 -6.46 -10.42
CA THR A 56 2.42 -6.35 -9.63
C THR A 56 2.75 -5.96 -8.21
N ILE A 57 1.95 -5.07 -7.61
CA ILE A 57 2.06 -4.75 -6.19
C ILE A 57 1.58 -5.97 -5.38
N ILE A 58 2.45 -6.52 -4.53
CA ILE A 58 2.17 -7.79 -3.83
C ILE A 58 1.84 -7.62 -2.36
N ASP A 59 2.14 -6.48 -1.73
CA ASP A 59 1.83 -6.22 -0.34
C ASP A 59 1.42 -4.76 -0.08
N GLY A 60 0.98 -4.46 1.15
CA GLY A 60 0.48 -3.14 1.50
C GLY A 60 0.02 -3.03 2.95
N ALA A 61 -1.06 -2.29 3.18
CA ALA A 61 -1.54 -1.93 4.52
C ALA A 61 -2.09 -3.10 5.36
N GLY A 62 -2.23 -4.28 4.78
CA GLY A 62 -2.87 -5.42 5.44
C GLY A 62 -4.27 -5.07 5.93
N PHE A 63 -4.57 -5.44 7.18
CA PHE A 63 -5.86 -5.16 7.82
C PHE A 63 -6.11 -3.67 8.10
N ALA A 64 -5.07 -2.82 8.12
CA ALA A 64 -5.25 -1.43 8.52
C ALA A 64 -6.09 -0.61 7.52
N ALA A 65 -6.03 -0.94 6.23
CA ALA A 65 -6.80 -0.26 5.20
C ALA A 65 -6.90 -1.11 3.93
N SER A 66 -8.12 -1.39 3.47
CA SER A 66 -8.38 -2.17 2.27
C SER A 66 -9.59 -1.65 1.50
N TRP A 67 -9.62 -1.94 0.20
CA TRP A 67 -10.73 -1.70 -0.72
C TRP A 67 -11.14 -3.03 -1.35
N ASP A 68 -12.40 -3.41 -1.23
CA ASP A 68 -12.92 -4.67 -1.81
C ASP A 68 -12.08 -5.90 -1.44
N GLY A 69 -11.66 -5.98 -0.17
CA GLY A 69 -10.80 -7.06 0.34
C GLY A 69 -9.33 -6.99 -0.08
N LYS A 70 -8.92 -6.00 -0.89
CA LYS A 70 -7.52 -5.79 -1.28
C LYS A 70 -6.89 -4.68 -0.44
N PRO A 71 -5.78 -4.94 0.27
CA PRO A 71 -5.08 -3.88 1.00
C PRO A 71 -4.65 -2.75 0.08
N TYR A 72 -4.71 -1.51 0.55
CA TYR A 72 -4.05 -0.41 -0.15
C TYR A 72 -2.54 -0.59 -0.15
N ALA A 73 -1.90 -0.21 -1.25
CA ALA A 73 -0.46 -0.16 -1.35
C ALA A 73 0.07 1.01 -0.51
N LEU A 74 1.24 0.82 0.08
CA LEU A 74 1.93 1.82 0.90
C LEU A 74 3.29 2.15 0.29
N VAL A 75 3.82 3.33 0.60
CA VAL A 75 5.23 3.60 0.35
C VAL A 75 6.05 2.58 1.16
N GLY A 76 6.95 1.87 0.47
CA GLY A 76 7.64 0.67 0.96
C GLY A 76 7.00 -0.65 0.51
N SER A 77 5.87 -0.63 -0.20
CA SER A 77 5.26 -1.84 -0.76
C SER A 77 6.18 -2.46 -1.82
N ARG A 78 6.26 -3.78 -1.80
CA ARG A 78 7.08 -4.58 -2.71
C ARG A 78 6.30 -5.00 -3.93
N LEU A 79 7.07 -5.26 -4.99
CA LEU A 79 6.57 -5.73 -6.28
C LEU A 79 7.00 -7.18 -6.55
N SER A 80 6.28 -7.85 -7.44
CA SER A 80 6.55 -9.24 -7.83
C SER A 80 7.94 -9.47 -8.44
N ASN A 81 8.59 -8.43 -8.97
CA ASN A 81 9.94 -8.48 -9.53
C ASN A 81 11.05 -8.08 -8.54
N GLY A 82 10.71 -7.94 -7.25
CA GLY A 82 11.63 -7.58 -6.18
C GLY A 82 11.89 -6.09 -6.00
N ASP A 83 11.25 -5.22 -6.78
CA ASP A 83 11.34 -3.76 -6.62
C ASP A 83 10.42 -3.24 -5.51
N THR A 84 10.58 -1.96 -5.14
CA THR A 84 9.84 -1.31 -4.05
C THR A 84 9.40 0.09 -4.43
N ILE A 85 8.16 0.47 -4.06
CA ILE A 85 7.65 1.82 -4.25
C ILE A 85 8.26 2.75 -3.18
N THR A 86 8.95 3.81 -3.59
CA THR A 86 9.70 4.70 -2.69
C THR A 86 9.29 6.16 -2.79
N GLU A 87 8.69 6.57 -3.91
CA GLU A 87 8.24 7.94 -4.07
C GLU A 87 7.05 8.25 -3.15
N THR A 88 7.01 9.47 -2.62
CA THR A 88 5.98 9.95 -1.71
C THR A 88 5.41 11.28 -2.17
N LEU A 89 4.10 11.47 -2.04
CA LEU A 89 3.52 12.81 -2.06
C LEU A 89 3.85 13.55 -0.76
N GLN A 90 4.32 14.80 -0.86
CA GLN A 90 4.64 15.64 0.31
C GLN A 90 3.43 15.83 1.24
N ASP A 91 2.23 15.98 0.66
CA ASP A 91 0.95 16.10 1.39
C ASP A 91 0.16 14.77 1.33
N GLY A 92 0.82 13.62 1.35
CA GLY A 92 0.16 12.31 1.23
C GLY A 92 -0.76 11.96 2.41
N CYS A 93 -1.79 11.14 2.15
CA CYS A 93 -2.56 10.48 3.20
C CYS A 93 -2.04 9.05 3.46
N GLY A 94 -2.38 8.46 4.60
CA GLY A 94 -1.82 7.15 4.98
C GLY A 94 -2.37 6.59 6.29
N ILE A 95 -1.72 5.53 6.77
CA ILE A 95 -2.01 4.90 8.06
C ILE A 95 -0.95 5.29 9.10
N THR A 96 -1.32 5.25 10.38
CA THR A 96 -0.38 5.41 11.50
C THR A 96 -0.37 4.15 12.36
N VAL A 97 0.78 3.52 12.49
CA VAL A 97 0.98 2.32 13.31
C VAL A 97 1.64 2.71 14.62
N ARG A 98 1.07 2.27 15.75
CA ARG A 98 1.63 2.53 17.08
C ARG A 98 2.61 1.42 17.46
N SER A 99 3.69 1.78 18.14
CA SER A 99 4.61 0.81 18.75
C SER A 99 3.87 -0.26 19.55
N GLY A 100 4.29 -1.51 19.39
CA GLY A 100 3.74 -2.64 20.13
C GLY A 100 2.31 -3.03 19.75
N LYS A 101 1.73 -2.45 18.70
CA LYS A 101 0.45 -2.85 18.11
C LYS A 101 0.66 -3.22 16.63
N PRO A 102 1.18 -4.42 16.33
CA PRO A 102 1.39 -4.84 14.96
C PRO A 102 0.05 -4.90 14.21
N VAL A 103 0.07 -4.49 12.95
CA VAL A 103 -1.08 -4.60 12.05
C VAL A 103 -0.98 -5.96 11.33
N PRO A 104 -1.99 -6.83 11.43
CA PRO A 104 -2.02 -8.08 10.68
C PRO A 104 -1.86 -7.82 9.17
N GLY A 105 -0.89 -8.49 8.54
CA GLY A 105 -0.68 -8.40 7.09
C GLY A 105 -0.01 -7.12 6.59
N LEU A 106 0.44 -6.22 7.47
CA LEU A 106 1.20 -5.05 7.04
C LEU A 106 2.50 -5.50 6.34
N PHE A 107 2.67 -5.09 5.08
CA PHE A 107 3.70 -5.58 4.16
C PHE A 107 3.76 -7.12 4.08
N GLY A 108 2.62 -7.79 4.27
CA GLY A 108 2.49 -9.24 4.18
C GLY A 108 1.96 -9.66 2.80
N PRO A 109 2.77 -10.29 1.92
CA PRO A 109 2.35 -10.61 0.55
C PRO A 109 1.35 -11.75 0.46
N ALA A 110 1.23 -12.56 1.52
CA ALA A 110 0.24 -13.63 1.64
C ALA A 110 -1.04 -13.17 2.36
N TYR A 111 -1.19 -11.87 2.65
CA TYR A 111 -2.36 -11.39 3.37
C TYR A 111 -3.59 -11.44 2.47
N VAL A 112 -4.51 -12.34 2.81
CA VAL A 112 -5.87 -12.35 2.29
C VAL A 112 -6.78 -11.72 3.32
N SER A 113 -7.45 -10.62 2.98
CA SER A 113 -8.48 -10.06 3.84
C SER A 113 -9.62 -11.08 3.87
N PHE A 114 -9.87 -11.69 5.03
CA PHE A 114 -11.07 -12.51 5.22
C PHE A 114 -12.29 -11.59 5.14
N SER A 115 -12.85 -11.47 3.95
CA SER A 115 -14.24 -11.06 3.77
C SER A 115 -15.08 -12.16 4.38
N SER A 116 -15.55 -11.96 5.62
CA SER A 116 -16.66 -12.75 6.13
C SER A 116 -17.83 -12.48 5.19
N GLY A 117 -18.14 -13.46 4.34
CA GLY A 117 -19.34 -13.43 3.52
C GLY A 117 -20.52 -13.10 4.40
N SER A 118 -21.22 -12.02 4.06
CA SER A 118 -22.51 -11.71 4.63
C SER A 118 -23.46 -12.82 4.17
N ALA A 119 -23.70 -13.79 5.06
CA ALA A 119 -24.89 -14.61 4.95
C ALA A 119 -26.08 -13.72 5.29
N CYS A 120 -26.89 -13.37 4.28
CA CYS A 120 -28.29 -13.00 4.39
C CYS A 120 -28.97 -13.39 3.07
#